data_AF-A0A484F533-F1
#
_entry.id   AF-A0A484F533-F1
#
_cell.length_a   1.000
_cell.length_b   1.000
_cell.length_c   1.000
_cell.angle_alpha   90.00
_cell.angle_beta   90.00
_cell.angle_gamma   90.00
#
_symmetry.space_group_name_H-M   'P 1'
#
loop_
_entity.id
_entity.type
_entity.pdbx_description
1 polymer ?
#
loop_
_entity_poly.entity_id
_entity_poly.type
_entity_poly.pdbx_seq_one_letter_code
_entity_poly.pdbx_strand_id
1 'polypeptide(L)'
;MSATEKKLDQLNEYQKQMIDIENYKYYQHAIDVFFYPAERLNLRLKADLQALRAELVEDGKTTPPFVKIPISKYSDKLTEILDYYINEGKFLGRPYPHLGKRQVKNSTTIIVTLESIKNMMTDAILEENRVEDTLKQLDSVDKLLAENITLSKAIIEDISKKMTAINIQLGRDYSKYSLQK
;
A
#
# COMPACT_ATOMS: atom_id res chain seq x y z
N MET A 1 -1.51 5.47 53.48
CA MET A 1 -1.85 6.24 52.27
C MET A 1 -2.62 7.49 52.65
N SER A 2 -2.03 8.67 52.44
CA SER A 2 -2.63 9.97 52.72
C SER A 2 -3.67 10.38 51.66
N ALA A 3 -4.51 11.37 51.98
CA ALA A 3 -5.48 11.92 51.03
C ALA A 3 -4.82 12.56 49.78
N THR A 4 -3.59 13.05 49.94
CA THR A 4 -2.78 13.61 48.84
C THR A 4 -2.26 12.52 47.92
N GLU A 5 -1.79 11.39 48.47
CA GLU A 5 -1.34 10.22 47.68
C GLU A 5 -2.50 9.64 46.85
N LYS A 6 -3.69 9.50 47.46
CA LYS A 6 -4.90 9.05 46.73
C LYS A 6 -5.29 9.94 45.56
N LYS A 7 -5.17 11.27 45.70
CA LYS A 7 -5.48 12.22 44.61
C LYS A 7 -4.43 12.18 43.50
N LEU A 8 -3.16 11.99 43.85
CA LEU A 8 -2.07 11.86 42.88
C LEU A 8 -2.22 10.58 42.05
N ASP A 9 -2.58 9.46 42.70
CA ASP A 9 -2.84 8.19 42.03
C ASP A 9 -4.01 8.29 41.04
N GLN A 10 -5.11 8.93 41.45
CA GLN A 10 -6.27 9.19 40.59
C GLN A 10 -5.92 10.07 39.37
N LEU A 11 -5.07 11.09 39.56
CA LEU A 11 -4.65 11.98 38.47
C LEU A 11 -3.74 11.25 37.48
N ASN A 12 -2.83 10.42 37.98
CA ASN A 12 -1.96 9.58 37.16
C ASN A 12 -2.76 8.55 36.35
N GLU A 13 -3.78 7.93 36.97
CA GLU A 13 -4.67 6.99 36.30
C GLU A 13 -5.48 7.68 35.20
N TYR A 14 -6.04 8.86 35.48
CA TYR A 14 -6.75 9.66 34.48
C TYR A 14 -5.85 10.06 33.31
N GLN A 15 -4.62 10.50 33.58
CA GLN A 15 -3.66 10.86 32.54
C GLN A 15 -3.31 9.67 31.64
N LYS A 16 -3.11 8.48 32.21
CA LYS A 16 -2.87 7.24 31.45
C LYS A 16 -4.04 6.93 30.53
N GLN A 17 -5.27 6.98 31.05
CA GLN A 17 -6.48 6.72 30.26
C GLN A 17 -6.63 7.70 29.08
N MET A 18 -6.32 8.98 29.29
CA MET A 18 -6.36 9.98 28.22
C MET A 18 -5.31 9.72 27.13
N ILE A 19 -4.10 9.33 27.52
CA ILE A 19 -3.05 8.94 26.56
C ILE A 19 -3.50 7.73 25.74
N ASP A 20 -4.09 6.72 26.39
CA ASP A 20 -4.60 5.52 25.70
C ASP A 20 -5.72 5.87 24.70
N ILE A 21 -6.63 6.78 25.04
CA ILE A 21 -7.68 7.27 24.12
C ILE A 21 -7.08 7.98 22.90
N GLU A 22 -6.09 8.86 23.10
CA GLU A 22 -5.44 9.54 21.97
C GLU A 22 -4.64 8.57 21.09
N ASN A 23 -3.98 7.58 21.70
CA ASN A 23 -3.33 6.49 20.96
C ASN A 23 -4.34 5.68 20.14
N TYR A 24 -5.52 5.38 20.70
CA TYR A 24 -6.58 4.68 19.97
C TYR A 24 -7.02 5.47 18.74
N LYS A 25 -7.35 6.77 18.91
CA LYS A 25 -7.75 7.64 17.80
C LYS A 25 -6.67 7.73 16.73
N TYR A 26 -5.41 7.86 17.16
CA TYR A 26 -4.26 7.89 16.27
C TYR A 26 -4.16 6.61 15.42
N TYR A 27 -4.30 5.44 16.05
CA TYR A 27 -4.24 4.14 15.38
C TYR A 27 -5.44 3.88 14.46
N GLN A 28 -6.64 4.23 14.91
CA GLN A 28 -7.86 4.13 14.12
C GLN A 28 -7.73 4.97 12.84
N HIS A 29 -7.33 6.23 12.96
CA HIS A 29 -7.12 7.12 11.83
C HIS A 29 -6.04 6.57 10.87
N ALA A 30 -4.95 6.01 11.41
CA ALA A 30 -3.90 5.40 10.58
C ALA A 30 -4.43 4.23 9.74
N ILE A 31 -5.22 3.33 10.34
CA ILE A 31 -5.83 2.21 9.61
C ILE A 31 -6.82 2.70 8.54
N ASP A 32 -7.76 3.56 8.93
CA ASP A 32 -8.90 3.92 8.07
C ASP A 32 -8.48 4.79 6.88
N VAL A 33 -7.59 5.75 7.13
CA VAL A 33 -7.22 6.76 6.15
C VAL A 33 -6.01 6.34 5.32
N PHE A 34 -5.13 5.49 5.87
CA PHE A 34 -3.87 5.14 5.22
C PHE A 34 -3.78 3.66 4.86
N PHE A 35 -3.79 2.76 5.86
CA PHE A 35 -3.37 1.38 5.62
C PHE A 35 -4.41 0.52 4.89
N TYR A 36 -5.72 0.64 5.19
CA TYR A 36 -6.76 -0.06 4.44
C TYR A 36 -6.90 0.44 2.99
N PRO A 37 -6.95 1.77 2.72
CA PRO A 37 -6.88 2.28 1.36
C PRO A 37 -5.63 1.80 0.61
N ALA A 38 -4.46 1.85 1.25
CA ALA A 38 -3.19 1.38 0.68
C ALA A 38 -3.27 -0.09 0.27
N GLU A 39 -3.75 -0.96 1.15
CA GLU A 39 -3.85 -2.39 0.88
C GLU A 39 -4.79 -2.66 -0.31
N ARG A 40 -5.97 -2.04 -0.33
CA ARG A 40 -6.93 -2.17 -1.45
C ARG A 40 -6.32 -1.73 -2.77
N LEU A 41 -5.60 -0.61 -2.77
CA LEU A 41 -4.97 -0.08 -3.96
C LEU A 41 -3.82 -0.98 -4.45
N ASN A 42 -3.00 -1.52 -3.54
CA ASN A 42 -1.96 -2.49 -3.89
C ASN A 42 -2.54 -3.80 -4.46
N LEU A 43 -3.64 -4.30 -3.89
CA LEU A 43 -4.32 -5.50 -4.39
C LEU A 43 -4.91 -5.29 -5.79
N ARG A 44 -5.49 -4.11 -6.03
CA ARG A 44 -5.99 -3.75 -7.36
C ARG A 44 -4.86 -3.63 -8.38
N LEU A 45 -3.79 -2.90 -8.05
CA LEU A 45 -2.61 -2.80 -8.92
C LEU A 45 -2.08 -4.19 -9.30
N LYS A 46 -2.05 -5.12 -8.34
CA LYS A 46 -1.62 -6.50 -8.60
C LYS A 46 -2.51 -7.19 -9.63
N ALA A 47 -3.82 -7.08 -9.50
CA ALA A 47 -4.76 -7.67 -10.45
C ALA A 47 -4.61 -7.05 -11.85
N ASP A 48 -4.46 -5.72 -11.91
CA ASP A 48 -4.32 -4.98 -13.17
C ASP A 48 -3.01 -5.36 -13.90
N LEU A 49 -1.89 -5.48 -13.17
CA LEU A 49 -0.61 -5.93 -13.72
C LEU A 49 -0.65 -7.40 -14.17
N GLN A 50 -1.36 -8.26 -13.43
CA GLN A 50 -1.55 -9.66 -13.83
C GLN A 50 -2.36 -9.78 -15.12
N ALA A 51 -3.40 -8.97 -15.30
CA ALA A 51 -4.17 -8.91 -16.53
C ALA A 51 -3.31 -8.43 -17.71
N LEU A 52 -2.54 -7.35 -17.51
CA LEU A 52 -1.60 -6.84 -18.51
C LEU A 52 -0.55 -7.90 -18.92
N ARG A 53 0.00 -8.61 -17.93
CA ARG A 53 0.97 -9.70 -18.14
C ARG A 53 0.36 -10.86 -18.92
N ALA A 54 -0.88 -11.25 -18.61
CA ALA A 54 -1.56 -12.33 -19.32
C ALA A 54 -1.75 -11.98 -20.81
N GLU A 55 -2.12 -10.74 -21.12
CA GLU A 55 -2.26 -10.26 -22.50
C GLU A 55 -0.91 -10.25 -23.24
N LEU A 56 0.17 -9.75 -22.59
CA LEU A 56 1.53 -9.78 -23.16
C LEU A 56 2.01 -11.20 -23.47
N VAL A 57 1.71 -12.16 -22.58
CA VAL A 57 2.10 -13.56 -22.76
C VAL A 57 1.29 -14.22 -23.88
N GLU A 58 0.00 -13.95 -23.99
CA GLU A 58 -0.86 -14.53 -25.03
C GLU A 58 -0.45 -14.05 -26.42
N ASP A 59 -0.16 -12.75 -26.56
CA ASP A 59 0.42 -12.20 -27.77
C ASP A 59 1.78 -12.83 -28.09
N GLY A 60 2.62 -13.05 -27.06
CA GLY A 60 3.89 -13.77 -27.16
C GLY A 60 3.78 -15.18 -27.74
N LYS A 61 2.68 -15.88 -27.46
CA LYS A 61 2.45 -17.27 -27.91
C LYS A 61 1.84 -17.34 -29.32
N THR A 62 0.92 -16.42 -29.61
CA THR A 62 0.17 -16.40 -30.87
C THR A 62 0.97 -15.77 -32.01
N THR A 63 1.98 -14.95 -31.67
CA THR A 63 2.87 -14.31 -32.63
C THR A 63 4.03 -15.25 -32.99
N PRO A 64 4.32 -15.48 -34.29
CA PRO A 64 5.47 -16.27 -34.69
C PRO A 64 6.79 -15.70 -34.15
N PRO A 65 7.80 -16.52 -33.81
CA PRO A 65 9.03 -16.08 -33.11
C PRO A 65 9.85 -14.99 -33.81
N PHE A 66 9.64 -14.82 -35.11
CA PHE A 66 10.33 -13.87 -35.99
C PHE A 66 9.54 -12.58 -36.22
N VAL A 67 8.30 -12.50 -35.74
CA VAL A 67 7.45 -11.31 -35.82
C VAL A 67 7.55 -10.55 -34.51
N LYS A 68 7.88 -9.25 -34.59
CA LYS A 68 7.97 -8.37 -33.42
C LYS A 68 6.57 -7.99 -32.94
N ILE A 69 6.32 -8.12 -31.63
CA ILE A 69 5.07 -7.67 -31.01
C ILE A 69 5.23 -6.19 -30.67
N PRO A 70 4.37 -5.29 -31.17
CA PRO A 70 4.41 -3.89 -30.82
C PRO A 70 3.94 -3.70 -29.38
N ILE A 71 4.87 -3.63 -28.43
CA ILE A 71 4.54 -3.43 -27.01
C ILE A 71 3.93 -2.05 -26.72
N SER A 72 4.08 -1.10 -27.64
CA SER A 72 3.54 0.26 -27.52
C SER A 72 2.01 0.28 -27.38
N LYS A 73 1.30 -0.71 -27.92
CA LYS A 73 -0.17 -0.83 -27.75
C LYS A 73 -0.61 -1.07 -26.29
N TYR A 74 0.32 -1.52 -25.44
CA TYR A 74 0.08 -1.72 -24.02
C TYR A 74 0.44 -0.50 -23.17
N SER A 75 1.12 0.49 -23.76
CA SER A 75 1.58 1.67 -23.02
C SER A 75 0.42 2.51 -22.49
N ASP A 76 -0.66 2.66 -23.26
CA ASP A 76 -1.88 3.37 -22.84
C ASP A 76 -2.51 2.70 -21.62
N LYS A 77 -2.65 1.36 -21.66
CA LYS A 77 -3.20 0.59 -20.54
C LYS A 77 -2.32 0.68 -19.29
N LEU A 78 -1.00 0.58 -19.43
CA LEU A 78 -0.09 0.78 -18.30
C LEU A 78 -0.16 2.20 -17.75
N THR A 79 -0.36 3.19 -18.62
CA THR A 79 -0.55 4.60 -18.24
C THR A 79 -1.82 4.76 -17.41
N GLU A 80 -2.94 4.17 -17.83
CA GLU A 80 -4.19 4.20 -17.06
C GLU A 80 -4.04 3.56 -15.67
N ILE A 81 -3.34 2.43 -15.59
CA ILE A 81 -3.06 1.73 -14.32
C ILE A 81 -2.21 2.61 -13.40
N LEU A 82 -1.14 3.20 -13.95
CA LEU A 82 -0.23 4.10 -13.23
C LEU A 82 -0.93 5.36 -12.74
N ASP A 83 -1.68 6.02 -13.62
CA ASP A 83 -2.38 7.26 -13.31
C ASP A 83 -3.42 7.02 -12.21
N TYR A 84 -4.17 5.92 -12.29
CA TYR A 84 -5.08 5.52 -11.22
C TYR A 84 -4.34 5.29 -9.90
N TYR A 85 -3.25 4.52 -9.94
CA TYR A 85 -2.46 4.21 -8.74
C TYR A 85 -1.82 5.45 -8.10
N ILE A 86 -1.30 6.38 -8.90
CA ILE A 86 -0.70 7.62 -8.41
C ILE A 86 -1.77 8.58 -7.88
N ASN A 87 -2.90 8.72 -8.60
CA ASN A 87 -3.94 9.66 -8.22
C ASN A 87 -4.69 9.23 -6.94
N GLU A 88 -5.03 7.95 -6.83
CA GLU A 88 -5.65 7.40 -5.63
C GLU A 88 -4.63 7.20 -4.51
N GLY A 89 -3.39 6.86 -4.87
CA GLY A 89 -2.30 6.56 -3.94
C GLY A 89 -1.49 7.78 -3.48
N LYS A 90 -2.01 9.01 -3.56
CA LYS A 90 -1.28 10.23 -3.13
C LYS A 90 -0.77 10.15 -1.68
N PHE A 91 -1.43 9.35 -0.85
CA PHE A 91 -0.99 9.08 0.52
C PHE A 91 0.16 8.06 0.59
N LEU A 92 0.30 7.12 -0.34
CA LEU A 92 1.33 6.06 -0.33
C LEU A 92 2.77 6.59 -0.32
N GLY A 93 3.00 7.77 -0.90
CA GLY A 93 4.32 8.43 -0.92
C GLY A 93 4.62 9.27 0.34
N ARG A 94 3.67 9.39 1.27
CA ARG A 94 3.84 10.17 2.49
C ARG A 94 3.93 9.24 3.70
N PRO A 95 4.99 9.30 4.51
CA PRO A 95 5.03 8.50 5.73
C PRO A 95 3.95 8.96 6.69
N TYR A 96 3.11 8.03 7.13
CA TYR A 96 2.34 8.24 8.35
C TYR A 96 3.35 8.32 9.52
N PRO A 97 3.22 9.28 10.45
CA PRO A 97 4.17 9.45 11.54
C PRO A 97 4.48 8.10 12.20
N HIS A 98 5.76 7.79 12.45
CA HIS A 98 6.20 6.58 13.17
C HIS A 98 5.73 5.19 12.66
N LEU A 99 4.97 5.09 11.56
CA LEU A 99 4.40 3.85 11.04
C LEU A 99 4.71 3.70 9.53
N GLY A 100 4.79 2.47 9.04
CA GLY A 100 4.76 2.21 7.59
C GLY A 100 5.94 2.73 6.75
N LYS A 101 7.05 3.21 7.34
CA LYS A 101 8.21 3.75 6.59
C LYS A 101 8.72 2.83 5.47
N ARG A 102 8.78 1.51 5.72
CA ARG A 102 9.20 0.51 4.73
C ARG A 102 8.17 0.36 3.61
N GLN A 103 6.88 0.38 3.94
CA GLN A 103 5.78 0.30 2.97
C GLN A 103 5.79 1.51 2.02
N VAL A 104 6.05 2.71 2.55
CA VAL A 104 6.18 3.94 1.75
C VAL A 104 7.36 3.81 0.77
N LYS A 105 8.52 3.37 1.26
CA LYS A 105 9.69 3.13 0.40
C LYS A 105 9.37 2.15 -0.74
N ASN A 106 8.74 1.02 -0.43
CA ASN A 106 8.38 0.03 -1.45
C ASN A 106 7.37 0.61 -2.45
N SER A 107 6.39 1.39 -1.98
CA SER A 107 5.40 2.04 -2.84
C SER A 107 6.04 3.05 -3.79
N THR A 108 7.00 3.86 -3.34
CA THR A 108 7.79 4.75 -4.20
C THR A 108 8.58 3.96 -5.25
N THR A 109 9.26 2.88 -4.86
CA THR A 109 10.01 2.04 -5.79
C THR A 109 9.11 1.40 -6.86
N ILE A 110 7.90 0.95 -6.47
CA ILE A 110 6.91 0.39 -7.39
C ILE A 110 6.52 1.44 -8.45
N ILE A 111 6.20 2.67 -8.03
CA ILE A 111 5.82 3.76 -8.95
C ILE A 111 6.96 4.04 -9.94
N VAL A 112 8.17 4.27 -9.44
CA VAL A 112 9.34 4.59 -10.28
C VAL A 112 9.63 3.45 -11.28
N THR A 113 9.50 2.20 -10.84
CA THR A 113 9.73 1.04 -11.74
C THR A 113 8.65 0.96 -12.81
N LEU A 114 7.38 1.16 -12.46
CA LEU A 114 6.28 1.15 -13.43
C LEU A 114 6.40 2.31 -14.43
N GLU A 115 6.79 3.51 -13.99
CA GLU A 115 7.09 4.64 -14.88
C GLU A 115 8.22 4.31 -15.85
N SER A 116 9.28 3.63 -15.38
CA SER A 116 10.35 3.14 -16.24
C SER A 116 9.85 2.14 -17.29
N ILE A 117 9.01 1.19 -16.89
CA ILE A 117 8.39 0.21 -17.82
C ILE A 117 7.54 0.95 -18.86
N LYS A 118 6.75 1.94 -18.44
CA LYS A 118 5.94 2.76 -19.36
C LYS A 118 6.82 3.44 -20.40
N ASN A 119 7.88 4.11 -19.98
CA ASN A 119 8.78 4.79 -20.92
C ASN A 119 9.42 3.80 -21.90
N MET A 120 9.81 2.60 -21.44
CA MET A 120 10.29 1.53 -22.33
C MET A 120 9.24 1.08 -23.35
N MET A 121 7.95 1.06 -22.99
CA MET A 121 6.87 0.73 -23.91
C MET A 121 6.57 1.86 -24.91
N THR A 122 6.76 3.12 -24.52
CA THR A 122 6.43 4.31 -25.32
C THR A 122 7.55 4.72 -26.28
N ASP A 123 8.81 4.42 -25.96
CA ASP A 123 9.96 4.80 -26.79
C ASP A 123 9.95 4.09 -28.15
N ALA A 124 9.34 4.75 -29.13
CA ALA A 124 9.16 4.33 -30.53
C ALA A 124 10.48 4.15 -31.32
N ILE A 125 11.64 4.39 -30.70
CA ILE A 125 12.96 4.32 -31.34
C ILE A 125 13.61 2.93 -31.16
N LEU A 126 13.18 2.14 -30.18
CA LEU A 126 13.73 0.80 -29.94
C LEU A 126 12.76 -0.26 -30.48
N GLU A 127 12.84 -0.49 -31.80
CA GLU A 127 12.24 -1.66 -32.46
C GLU A 127 12.78 -3.01 -31.93
N GLU A 128 13.55 -3.05 -30.84
CA GLU A 128 14.13 -4.26 -30.26
C GLU A 128 13.68 -4.55 -28.82
N ASN A 129 12.72 -3.80 -28.25
CA ASN A 129 12.23 -4.12 -26.91
C ASN A 129 11.53 -5.49 -26.90
N ARG A 130 12.21 -6.49 -26.35
CA ARG A 130 11.70 -7.85 -26.25
C ARG A 130 10.64 -7.89 -25.16
N VAL A 131 9.50 -8.51 -25.47
CA VAL A 131 8.45 -8.84 -24.49
C VAL A 131 9.07 -9.45 -23.22
N GLU A 132 10.12 -10.25 -23.37
CA GLU A 132 10.86 -10.86 -22.25
C GLU A 132 11.45 -9.84 -21.26
N ASP A 133 11.99 -8.71 -21.71
CA ASP A 133 12.59 -7.70 -20.82
C ASP A 133 11.51 -6.93 -20.06
N THR A 134 10.40 -6.64 -20.74
CA THR A 134 9.21 -6.05 -20.11
C THR A 134 8.63 -7.00 -19.05
N LEU A 135 8.51 -8.29 -19.37
CA LEU A 135 8.04 -9.32 -18.43
C LEU A 135 8.98 -9.45 -17.22
N LYS A 136 10.30 -9.42 -17.41
CA LYS A 136 11.28 -9.44 -16.31
C LYS A 136 11.11 -8.25 -15.36
N GLN A 137 10.87 -7.05 -15.89
CA GLN A 137 10.63 -5.88 -15.05
C GLN A 137 9.29 -5.96 -14.32
N LEU A 138 8.23 -6.44 -14.98
CA LEU A 138 6.94 -6.70 -14.34
C LEU A 138 7.06 -7.74 -13.21
N ASP A 139 7.87 -8.80 -13.39
CA ASP A 139 8.13 -9.81 -12.35
C ASP A 139 8.85 -9.20 -11.12
N SER A 140 9.70 -8.19 -11.33
CA SER A 140 10.33 -7.43 -10.23
C SER A 140 9.31 -6.59 -9.46
N VAL A 141 8.41 -5.90 -10.17
CA VAL A 141 7.31 -5.14 -9.56
C VAL A 141 6.38 -6.06 -8.78
N ASP A 142 6.03 -7.22 -9.33
CA ASP A 142 5.16 -8.21 -8.68
C ASP A 142 5.74 -8.70 -7.35
N LYS A 143 7.06 -8.93 -7.27
CA LYS A 143 7.75 -9.29 -6.03
C LYS A 143 7.68 -8.16 -4.99
N LEU A 144 8.00 -6.93 -5.41
CA LEU A 144 7.92 -5.76 -4.54
C LEU A 144 6.49 -5.52 -4.04
N LEU A 145 5.50 -5.70 -4.91
CA LEU A 145 4.09 -5.53 -4.60
C LEU A 145 3.58 -6.62 -3.65
N ALA A 146 4.00 -7.87 -3.83
CA ALA A 146 3.70 -8.96 -2.90
C ALA A 146 4.30 -8.72 -1.51
N GLU A 147 5.55 -8.24 -1.44
CA GLU A 147 6.17 -7.81 -0.18
C GLU A 147 5.37 -6.64 0.44
N ASN A 148 5.00 -5.63 -0.36
CA ASN A 148 4.27 -4.45 0.11
C ASN A 148 2.89 -4.80 0.69
N ILE A 149 2.16 -5.73 0.06
CA ILE A 149 0.88 -6.25 0.56
C ILE A 149 1.09 -6.99 1.88
N THR A 150 2.14 -7.82 1.98
CA THR A 150 2.45 -8.57 3.20
C THR A 150 2.77 -7.64 4.36
N LEU A 151 3.58 -6.60 4.11
CA LEU A 151 3.89 -5.56 5.09
C LEU A 151 2.63 -4.78 5.50
N SER A 152 1.76 -4.44 4.56
CA SER A 152 0.50 -3.74 4.85
C SER A 152 -0.37 -4.54 5.81
N LYS A 153 -0.54 -5.84 5.55
CA LYS A 153 -1.32 -6.75 6.41
C LYS A 153 -0.75 -6.85 7.81
N ALA A 154 0.58 -7.00 7.91
CA ALA A 154 1.25 -7.09 9.20
C ALA A 154 1.09 -5.78 10.03
N ILE A 155 1.13 -4.61 9.37
CA ILE A 155 0.91 -3.33 10.04
C ILE A 155 -0.54 -3.19 10.51
N ILE A 156 -1.51 -3.52 9.65
CA ILE A 156 -2.95 -3.48 10.01
C ILE A 156 -3.22 -4.40 11.21
N GLU A 157 -2.65 -5.60 11.20
CA GLU A 157 -2.81 -6.56 12.29
C GLU A 157 -2.20 -6.05 13.61
N ASP A 158 -0.97 -5.50 13.57
CA ASP A 158 -0.30 -4.94 14.75
C ASP A 158 -1.09 -3.75 15.34
N ILE A 159 -1.56 -2.84 14.49
CA ILE A 159 -2.37 -1.70 14.94
C ILE A 159 -3.70 -2.19 15.54
N SER A 160 -4.35 -3.17 14.90
CA SER A 160 -5.61 -3.76 15.42
C SER A 160 -5.43 -4.41 16.80
N LYS A 161 -4.30 -5.09 17.02
CA LYS A 161 -3.92 -5.67 18.32
C LYS A 161 -3.73 -4.58 19.37
N LYS A 162 -3.03 -3.49 19.04
CA LYS A 162 -2.83 -2.34 19.95
C LYS A 162 -4.15 -1.67 20.32
N MET A 163 -5.04 -1.47 19.35
CA MET A 163 -6.37 -0.91 19.61
C MET A 163 -7.23 -1.83 20.50
N THR A 164 -7.16 -3.14 20.29
CA THR A 164 -7.84 -4.13 21.13
C THR A 164 -7.30 -4.10 22.57
N ALA A 165 -5.98 -4.03 22.74
CA ALA A 165 -5.36 -3.92 24.05
C ALA A 165 -5.81 -2.65 24.80
N ILE A 166 -5.89 -1.51 24.11
CA ILE A 166 -6.43 -0.25 24.67
C ILE A 166 -7.90 -0.41 25.09
N ASN A 167 -8.74 -1.00 24.23
CA ASN A 167 -10.15 -1.26 24.56
C ASN A 167 -10.30 -2.13 25.83
N ILE A 168 -9.49 -3.18 25.96
CA ILE A 168 -9.48 -4.05 27.15
C ILE A 168 -9.03 -3.25 28.38
N GLN A 169 -7.94 -2.48 28.28
CA GLN A 169 -7.39 -1.70 29.39
C GLN A 169 -8.36 -0.63 29.91
N LEU A 170 -9.12 0.00 29.01
CA LEU A 170 -10.09 1.02 29.36
C LEU A 170 -11.49 0.46 29.71
N GLY A 171 -11.69 -0.86 29.61
CA GLY A 171 -12.96 -1.52 29.95
C GLY A 171 -14.17 -1.03 29.15
N ARG A 172 -13.95 -0.43 27.98
CA ARG A 172 -14.99 0.16 27.11
C ARG A 172 -14.60 -0.01 25.66
N ASP A 173 -15.60 -0.20 24.80
CA ASP A 173 -15.38 -0.18 23.36
C ASP A 173 -15.35 1.26 22.85
N TYR A 174 -14.18 1.69 22.36
CA TYR A 174 -13.97 3.00 21.75
C TYR A 174 -14.12 3.00 20.23
N SER A 175 -14.63 1.91 19.64
CA SER A 175 -15.03 1.85 18.23
C SER A 175 -15.99 2.97 17.82
N LYS A 176 -16.72 3.58 18.77
CA LYS A 176 -17.54 4.79 18.56
C LYS A 176 -16.76 6.02 18.06
N TYR A 177 -15.43 6.04 18.22
CA TYR A 177 -14.55 7.08 17.67
C TYR A 177 -14.00 6.71 16.29
N SER A 178 -14.38 5.55 15.73
CA SER A 178 -14.18 5.29 14.30
C SER A 178 -14.89 6.38 13.51
N LEU A 179 -14.18 6.92 12.51
CA LEU A 179 -14.83 7.75 11.51
C LEU A 179 -15.76 6.82 10.74
N GLN A 180 -17.05 6.81 11.11
CA GLN A 180 -18.06 6.06 10.39
C GLN A 180 -18.05 6.48 8.91
N LYS A 181 -18.22 5.48 8.05
CA LYS A 181 -18.25 5.56 6.58
C LYS A 181 -19.00 6.78 6.03
#